data_AF-A0A9D7NKY5-F1
#
_entry.id   AF-A0A9D7NKY5-F1
#
_cell.length_a   1.000
_cell.length_b   1.000
_cell.length_c   1.000
_cell.angle_alpha   90.00
_cell.angle_beta   90.00
_cell.angle_gamma   90.00
#
_symmetry.space_group_name_H-M   'P 1'
#
loop_
_entity.id
_entity.type
_entity.pdbx_description
1 polymer ?
#
loop_
_entity_poly.entity_id
_entity_poly.type
_entity_poly.pdbx_seq_one_letter_code
_entity_poly.pdbx_strand_id
1 'polypeptide(L)'
;MPQLCSGRHVGLAPGPFLSWLEQASWGDAVLLVPELQEFKNLLRVIKIVEYRDTLQAAPSPDQPLLGEPVVSEWTVQDALDGKAGWSESERAWFVDWLQSSRAQDFLADLLVQVMEIIHGKPLPESLHGILD
;
A
#
# COMPACT_ATOMS: atom_id res chain seq x y z
N MET A 1 -3.48 -6.45 -13.73
CA MET A 1 -3.72 -5.39 -12.72
C MET A 1 -5.21 -5.13 -12.65
N PRO A 2 -5.79 -4.78 -11.49
CA PRO A 2 -7.20 -4.44 -11.40
C PRO A 2 -7.56 -3.29 -12.36
N GLN A 3 -8.76 -3.35 -12.96
CA GLN A 3 -9.29 -2.32 -13.84
C GLN A 3 -10.64 -1.85 -13.32
N LEU A 4 -10.75 -0.55 -13.05
CA LEU A 4 -12.00 0.10 -12.64
C LEU A 4 -13.00 0.12 -13.80
N CYS A 5 -14.28 0.30 -13.50
CA CYS A 5 -15.34 0.40 -14.51
C CYS A 5 -15.15 1.58 -15.50
N SER A 6 -14.36 2.59 -15.11
CA SER A 6 -13.97 3.70 -15.98
C SER A 6 -12.86 3.36 -16.99
N GLY A 7 -12.31 2.14 -16.94
CA GLY A 7 -11.17 1.72 -17.76
C GLY A 7 -9.81 1.99 -17.10
N ARG A 8 -9.75 2.77 -16.02
CA ARG A 8 -8.52 3.06 -15.29
C ARG A 8 -7.95 1.80 -14.64
N HIS A 9 -6.66 1.54 -14.85
CA HIS A 9 -5.97 0.48 -14.11
C HIS A 9 -5.43 1.04 -12.80
N VAL A 10 -5.61 0.28 -11.74
CA VAL A 10 -5.14 0.64 -10.40
C VAL A 10 -4.23 -0.45 -9.83
N GLY A 11 -3.60 -0.18 -8.72
CA GLY A 11 -2.78 -1.14 -7.99
C GLY A 11 -2.37 -0.60 -6.63
N LEU A 12 -1.62 -1.41 -5.89
CA LEU A 12 -1.08 -1.07 -4.59
C LEU A 12 0.39 -0.64 -4.74
N ALA A 13 0.74 0.46 -4.12
CA ALA A 13 2.09 1.02 -4.11
C ALA A 13 2.60 1.15 -2.66
N PRO A 14 3.16 0.07 -2.08
CA PRO A 14 3.75 0.13 -0.74
C PRO A 14 5.10 0.84 -0.72
N GLY A 15 5.76 0.99 -1.88
CA GLY A 15 7.13 1.53 -2.01
C GLY A 15 7.39 2.81 -1.21
N PRO A 16 6.57 3.87 -1.34
CA PRO A 16 6.77 5.09 -0.55
C PRO A 16 6.75 4.86 0.97
N PHE A 17 5.87 3.98 1.45
CA PHE A 17 5.79 3.64 2.86
C PHE A 17 6.98 2.80 3.30
N LEU A 18 7.36 1.78 2.52
CA LEU A 18 8.53 0.94 2.83
C LEU A 18 9.83 1.75 2.85
N SER A 19 10.04 2.62 1.86
CA SER A 19 11.21 3.51 1.81
C SER A 19 11.25 4.49 2.99
N TRP A 20 10.09 5.01 3.41
CA TRP A 20 10.02 5.81 4.64
C TRP A 20 10.35 4.95 5.87
N LEU A 21 9.78 3.75 5.97
CA LEU A 21 9.97 2.86 7.11
C LEU A 21 11.43 2.45 7.26
N GLU A 22 12.13 2.15 6.17
CA GLU A 22 13.57 1.85 6.16
C GLU A 22 14.39 3.01 6.76
N GLN A 23 14.02 4.25 6.47
CA GLN A 23 14.70 5.47 6.94
C GLN A 23 14.25 5.93 8.33
N ALA A 24 13.07 5.50 8.80
CA ALA A 24 12.51 5.90 10.08
C ALA A 24 13.38 5.44 11.26
N SER A 25 13.36 6.19 12.36
CA SER A 25 14.02 5.77 13.60
C SER A 25 13.33 4.53 14.19
N TRP A 26 14.02 3.77 15.06
CA TRP A 26 13.39 2.64 15.76
C TRP A 26 12.16 3.10 16.55
N GLY A 27 12.22 4.27 17.19
CA GLY A 27 11.10 4.83 17.96
C GLY A 27 9.88 5.13 17.09
N ASP A 28 10.07 5.77 15.94
CA ASP A 28 8.96 6.05 15.02
C ASP A 28 8.37 4.77 14.43
N ALA A 29 9.23 3.79 14.11
CA ALA A 29 8.84 2.52 13.53
C ALA A 29 8.09 1.62 14.52
N VAL A 30 8.52 1.55 15.78
CA VAL A 30 7.87 0.69 16.79
C VAL A 30 6.50 1.21 17.21
N LEU A 31 6.29 2.53 17.17
CA LEU A 31 4.98 3.13 17.45
C LEU A 31 3.91 2.69 16.45
N LEU A 32 4.31 2.28 15.25
CA LEU A 32 3.40 1.73 14.24
C LEU A 32 3.06 0.27 14.47
N VAL A 33 3.84 -0.49 15.26
CA VAL A 33 3.60 -1.93 15.45
C VAL A 33 2.20 -2.22 15.98
N PRO A 34 1.70 -1.56 17.05
CA PRO A 34 0.34 -1.79 17.55
C PRO A 34 -0.72 -1.43 16.51
N GLU A 35 -0.46 -0.39 15.72
CA GLU A 35 -1.38 0.06 14.68
C GLU A 35 -1.38 -0.92 13.51
N LEU A 36 -0.27 -1.52 13.13
CA LEU A 36 -0.19 -2.40 11.96
C LEU A 36 -0.51 -3.87 12.25
N GLN A 37 -0.85 -4.23 13.49
CA GLN A 37 -1.27 -5.60 13.83
C GLN A 37 -2.55 -6.05 13.13
N GLU A 38 -3.39 -5.10 12.71
CA GLU A 38 -4.60 -5.40 11.96
C GLU A 38 -4.45 -5.07 10.48
N PHE A 39 -4.84 -6.03 9.66
CA PHE A 39 -4.86 -5.93 8.19
C PHE A 39 -5.44 -4.60 7.66
N LYS A 40 -6.51 -4.10 8.29
CA LYS A 40 -7.19 -2.86 7.89
C LYS A 40 -6.31 -1.61 8.02
N ASN A 41 -5.31 -1.64 8.90
CA ASN A 41 -4.46 -0.50 9.17
C ASN A 41 -3.32 -0.37 8.15
N LEU A 42 -2.92 -1.45 7.49
CA LEU A 42 -2.05 -1.39 6.32
C LEU A 42 -2.66 -0.55 5.19
N LEU A 43 -3.99 -0.57 5.05
CA LEU A 43 -4.69 0.21 4.03
C LEU A 43 -4.53 1.72 4.22
N ARG A 44 -4.17 2.17 5.43
CA ARG A 44 -3.94 3.59 5.74
C ARG A 44 -2.58 4.10 5.31
N VAL A 45 -1.63 3.20 5.02
CA VAL A 45 -0.26 3.58 4.66
C VAL A 45 0.09 3.23 3.22
N ILE A 46 -0.60 2.26 2.63
CA ILE A 46 -0.40 1.85 1.24
C ILE A 46 -1.02 2.90 0.30
N LYS A 47 -0.21 3.45 -0.60
CA LYS A 47 -0.67 4.33 -1.68
C LYS A 47 -1.29 3.51 -2.82
N ILE A 48 -2.09 4.18 -3.63
CA ILE A 48 -2.62 3.60 -4.87
C ILE A 48 -1.70 4.00 -6.02
N VAL A 49 -1.46 3.10 -6.96
CA VAL A 49 -0.89 3.46 -8.27
C VAL A 49 -2.01 3.49 -9.29
N GLU A 50 -2.05 4.53 -10.11
CA GLU A 50 -3.02 4.70 -11.20
C GLU A 50 -2.30 4.76 -12.55
N TYR A 51 -2.89 4.15 -13.56
CA TYR A 51 -2.46 4.28 -14.95
C TYR A 51 -3.49 5.11 -15.69
N ARG A 52 -3.10 6.32 -16.10
CA ARG A 52 -3.99 7.23 -16.81
C ARG A 52 -4.12 6.78 -18.26
N ASP A 53 -5.36 6.55 -18.68
CA ASP A 53 -5.72 6.16 -20.04
C ASP A 53 -5.49 7.29 -21.08
N THR A 54 -5.05 8.46 -20.63
CA THR A 54 -4.94 9.68 -21.45
C THR A 54 -3.78 9.67 -22.47
N LEU A 55 -2.93 8.64 -22.49
CA LEU A 55 -1.77 8.54 -23.39
C LEU A 55 -1.75 7.24 -24.22
N GLN A 56 -2.89 6.75 -24.75
CA GLN A 56 -2.93 5.57 -25.67
C GLN A 56 -2.17 4.31 -25.17
N ALA A 57 -1.98 4.20 -23.86
CA ALA A 57 -1.02 3.27 -23.28
C ALA A 57 -1.50 2.79 -21.91
N ALA A 58 -2.75 2.37 -21.79
CA ALA A 58 -3.20 1.65 -20.60
C ALA A 58 -2.57 0.24 -20.56
N PRO A 59 -2.13 -0.28 -19.40
CA PRO A 59 -1.65 -1.64 -19.29
C PRO A 59 -2.71 -2.63 -19.79
N SER A 60 -2.37 -3.47 -20.76
CA SER A 60 -3.24 -4.55 -21.21
C SER A 60 -2.69 -5.91 -20.74
N PRO A 61 -3.48 -6.99 -20.79
CA PRO A 61 -2.95 -8.33 -20.55
C PRO A 61 -1.73 -8.67 -21.43
N ASP A 62 -1.71 -8.17 -22.67
CA ASP A 62 -0.63 -8.40 -23.64
C ASP A 62 0.58 -7.48 -23.43
N GLN A 63 0.37 -6.32 -22.80
CA GLN A 63 1.40 -5.33 -22.50
C GLN A 63 1.19 -4.78 -21.08
N PRO A 64 1.53 -5.56 -20.03
CA PRO A 64 1.21 -5.21 -18.65
C PRO A 64 2.04 -4.04 -18.09
N LEU A 65 3.07 -3.61 -18.84
CA LEU A 65 3.93 -2.48 -18.50
C LEU A 65 3.67 -1.25 -19.38
N LEU A 66 2.61 -1.27 -20.18
CA LEU A 66 2.24 -0.15 -21.04
C LEU A 66 1.71 1.01 -20.17
N GLY A 67 2.23 2.22 -20.39
CA GLY A 67 1.85 3.42 -19.63
C GLY A 67 2.75 3.71 -18.44
N GLU A 68 2.86 4.99 -18.08
CA GLU A 68 3.61 5.41 -16.89
C GLU A 68 2.71 5.35 -15.65
N PRO A 69 3.06 4.52 -14.64
CA PRO A 69 2.33 4.49 -13.38
C PRO A 69 2.51 5.81 -12.63
N VAL A 70 1.40 6.37 -12.15
CA VAL A 70 1.43 7.52 -11.24
C VAL A 70 1.04 7.05 -9.85
N VAL A 71 1.93 7.22 -8.89
CA VAL A 71 1.60 7.02 -7.47
C VAL A 71 0.63 8.12 -7.06
N SER A 72 -0.58 7.73 -6.70
CA SER A 72 -1.62 8.61 -6.22
C SER A 72 -1.22 9.25 -4.89
N GLU A 73 -1.68 10.48 -4.67
CA GLU A 73 -1.59 11.14 -3.37
C GLU A 73 -2.46 10.44 -2.31
N TRP A 74 -3.42 9.61 -2.74
CA TRP A 74 -4.35 8.90 -1.89
C TRP A 74 -3.83 7.54 -1.44
N THR A 75 -4.12 7.20 -0.18
CA THR A 75 -3.96 5.84 0.34
C THR A 75 -5.15 4.96 -0.09
N VAL A 76 -5.04 3.66 0.11
CA VAL A 76 -6.17 2.74 -0.07
C VAL A 76 -7.35 3.18 0.80
N GLN A 77 -7.12 3.50 2.07
CA GLN A 77 -8.16 3.99 2.96
C GLN A 77 -8.80 5.28 2.44
N ASP A 78 -8.01 6.25 1.95
CA ASP A 78 -8.56 7.50 1.40
C ASP A 78 -9.49 7.26 0.20
N ALA A 79 -9.16 6.30 -0.67
CA ALA A 79 -10.03 5.93 -1.78
C ALA A 79 -11.31 5.23 -1.32
N LEU A 80 -11.22 4.36 -0.32
CA LEU A 80 -12.39 3.71 0.31
C LEU A 80 -13.30 4.74 0.99
N ASP A 81 -12.71 5.76 1.60
CA ASP A 81 -13.41 6.91 2.22
C ASP A 81 -13.98 7.89 1.18
N GLY A 82 -13.75 7.66 -0.11
CA GLY A 82 -14.32 8.46 -1.20
C GLY A 82 -13.51 9.71 -1.59
N LYS A 83 -12.29 9.90 -1.07
CA LYS A 83 -11.46 11.07 -1.37
C LYS A 83 -10.85 11.04 -2.77
N ALA A 84 -10.70 9.85 -3.37
CA ALA A 84 -10.11 9.67 -4.70
C ALA A 84 -11.03 10.07 -5.87
N GLY A 85 -12.23 10.62 -5.62
CA GLY A 85 -13.18 11.01 -6.66
C GLY A 85 -13.76 9.82 -7.45
N TRP A 86 -13.57 8.60 -6.97
CA TRP A 86 -14.13 7.40 -7.58
C TRP A 86 -15.64 7.32 -7.34
N SER A 87 -16.37 6.84 -8.34
CA SER A 87 -17.78 6.51 -8.21
C SER A 87 -18.00 5.37 -7.20
N GLU A 88 -19.23 5.22 -6.72
CA GLU A 88 -19.58 4.17 -5.78
C GLU A 88 -19.35 2.76 -6.35
N SER A 89 -19.64 2.55 -7.64
CA SER A 89 -19.39 1.28 -8.33
C SER A 89 -17.91 0.95 -8.41
N GLU A 90 -17.05 1.94 -8.69
CA GLU A 90 -15.60 1.76 -8.70
C GLU A 90 -15.05 1.41 -7.30
N ARG A 91 -15.56 2.06 -6.25
CA ARG A 91 -15.18 1.71 -4.88
C ARG A 91 -15.63 0.30 -4.50
N ALA A 92 -16.87 -0.07 -4.81
CA ALA A 92 -17.39 -1.41 -4.54
C ALA A 92 -16.58 -2.48 -5.27
N TRP A 93 -16.24 -2.22 -6.54
CA TRP A 93 -15.37 -3.09 -7.33
C TRP A 93 -13.97 -3.21 -6.71
N PHE A 94 -13.38 -2.11 -6.26
CA PHE A 94 -12.06 -2.13 -5.64
C PHE A 94 -12.05 -2.87 -4.30
N VAL A 95 -13.12 -2.75 -3.51
CA VAL A 95 -13.31 -3.55 -2.28
C VAL A 95 -13.36 -5.04 -2.60
N ASP A 96 -14.13 -5.45 -3.61
CA ASP A 96 -14.19 -6.85 -4.06
C ASP A 96 -12.81 -7.35 -4.52
N TRP A 97 -12.09 -6.53 -5.29
CA TRP A 97 -10.73 -6.85 -5.70
C TRP A 97 -9.75 -6.98 -4.52
N LEU A 98 -9.84 -6.11 -3.51
CA LEU A 98 -9.04 -6.21 -2.28
C LEU A 98 -9.33 -7.50 -1.51
N GLN A 99 -10.54 -8.06 -1.63
CA GLN A 99 -10.91 -9.35 -1.03
C GLN A 99 -10.45 -10.56 -1.85
N SER A 100 -9.94 -10.37 -3.07
CA SER A 100 -9.39 -11.46 -3.87
C SER A 100 -8.16 -12.09 -3.21
N SER A 101 -7.97 -13.41 -3.41
CA SER A 101 -6.82 -14.15 -2.85
C SER A 101 -5.48 -13.48 -3.18
N ARG A 102 -5.29 -13.07 -4.42
CA ARG A 102 -4.08 -12.39 -4.87
C ARG A 102 -3.78 -11.10 -4.09
N ALA A 103 -4.81 -10.30 -3.80
CA ALA A 103 -4.62 -9.06 -3.05
C ALA A 103 -4.37 -9.35 -1.56
N GLN A 104 -5.08 -10.32 -0.99
CA GLN A 104 -4.90 -10.77 0.38
C GLN A 104 -3.50 -11.34 0.62
N ASP A 105 -3.01 -12.22 -0.26
CA ASP A 105 -1.66 -12.80 -0.20
C ASP A 105 -0.60 -11.70 -0.26
N PHE A 106 -0.72 -10.78 -1.22
CA PHE A 106 0.21 -9.64 -1.33
C PHE A 106 0.24 -8.77 -0.06
N LEU A 107 -0.92 -8.51 0.53
CA LEU A 107 -1.02 -7.69 1.74
C LEU A 107 -0.48 -8.43 2.98
N ALA A 108 -0.64 -9.75 3.04
CA ALA A 108 -0.05 -10.59 4.09
C ALA A 108 1.49 -10.61 3.98
N ASP A 109 2.03 -10.80 2.78
CA ASP A 109 3.47 -10.76 2.53
C ASP A 109 4.06 -9.38 2.88
N LEU A 110 3.33 -8.31 2.54
CA LEU A 110 3.72 -6.95 2.90
C LEU A 110 3.73 -6.73 4.41
N LEU A 111 2.76 -7.28 5.15
CA LEU A 111 2.74 -7.19 6.62
C LEU A 111 3.98 -7.85 7.21
N VAL A 112 4.34 -9.04 6.71
CA VAL A 112 5.55 -9.76 7.14
C VAL A 112 6.78 -8.91 6.88
N GLN A 113 6.93 -8.36 5.67
CA GLN A 113 8.05 -7.51 5.30
C GLN A 113 8.17 -6.27 6.20
N VAL A 114 7.04 -5.61 6.51
CA VAL A 114 7.01 -4.46 7.42
C VAL A 114 7.51 -4.84 8.81
N MET A 115 7.03 -5.97 9.35
CA MET A 115 7.45 -6.46 10.67
C MET A 115 8.94 -6.85 10.68
N GLU A 116 9.45 -7.44 9.60
CA GLU A 116 10.88 -7.75 9.44
C GLU A 116 11.74 -6.48 9.45
N ILE A 117 11.34 -5.44 8.72
CA ILE A 117 12.06 -4.15 8.72
C ILE A 117 12.08 -3.55 10.12
N ILE A 118 10.95 -3.54 10.83
CA ILE A 118 10.86 -2.97 12.18
C ILE A 118 11.74 -3.75 13.17
N HIS A 119 11.66 -5.08 13.16
CA HIS A 119 12.48 -5.94 14.04
C HIS A 119 13.97 -5.89 13.70
N GLY A 120 14.33 -5.64 12.44
CA GLY A 120 15.72 -5.49 12.00
C GLY A 120 16.36 -4.15 12.35
N LYS A 121 15.59 -3.17 12.86
CA LYS A 121 16.14 -1.87 13.24
C LYS A 121 16.99 -1.96 14.51
N PRO A 122 18.14 -1.26 14.56
CA PRO A 122 18.98 -1.24 15.75
C PRO A 122 18.23 -0.59 16.92
N LEU A 123 18.23 -1.28 18.06
CA LEU A 123 17.70 -0.75 19.31
C LEU A 123 18.53 0.48 19.75
N PRO A 124 17.89 1.57 20.21
CA PRO A 124 18.61 2.69 20.79
C PRO A 124 19.51 2.23 21.95
N GLU A 125 20.75 2.72 22.02
CA GLU A 125 21.69 2.39 23.10
C GLU A 125 21.11 2.71 24.50
N SER A 126 20.23 3.70 24.60
CA SER A 126 19.52 4.06 25.83
C SER A 126 18.58 2.98 26.38
N LEU A 127 18.18 2.00 25.56
CA LEU A 127 17.37 0.85 25.97
C LEU A 127 18.20 -0.39 26.31
N HIS A 128 19.46 -0.46 25.87
CA HIS A 128 20.35 -1.58 26.19
C HIS A 128 20.62 -1.66 27.71
N GLY A 129 20.87 -0.52 28.38
CA GLY A 129 21.16 -0.50 29.82
C GLY A 129 19.97 -0.66 30.76
N ILE A 130 18.74 -0.81 30.25
CA ILE A 130 17.54 -1.05 31.06
C ILE A 130 17.19 -2.55 31.10
N LEU A 131 17.71 -3.33 30.15
CA LEU A 131 17.44 -4.77 30.02
C LEU A 131 18.60 -5.66 30.50
N ASP A 132 19.71 -5.07 30.94
CA ASP A 132 20.82 -5.74 31.63
C ASP A 132 20.57 -5.87 33.14
#